data_AF-M1LRK8-F1
#
_entry.id   AF-M1LRK8-F1
#
_cell.length_a   1.000
_cell.length_b   1.000
_cell.length_c   1.000
_cell.angle_alpha   90.00
_cell.angle_beta   90.00
_cell.angle_gamma   90.00
#
_symmetry.space_group_name_H-M   'P 1'
#
loop_
_entity.id
_entity.type
_entity.pdbx_description
1 polymer ?
#
loop_
_entity_poly.entity_id
_entity_poly.type
_entity_poly.pdbx_seq_one_letter_code
_entity_poly.pdbx_strand_id
1 'polypeptide(L)' 'MRESGMVRNLDNVGRLVIPKEIRKVLGIKEGEPLEIVKVNNEIVVKKYSRGCIFCGSEKDILRYKAVLVCGECKRNLGQE' A
#
# COMPACT_ATOMS: atom_id res chain seq x y z
N MET A 1 14.62 16.65 6.16
CA MET A 1 14.97 15.21 5.99
C MET A 1 15.44 15.04 4.56
N ARG A 2 16.65 14.49 4.34
CA ARG A 2 17.12 14.23 2.97
C ARG A 2 16.36 13.01 2.46
N GLU A 3 15.52 13.20 1.45
CA GLU A 3 14.95 12.12 0.66
C GLU A 3 16.12 11.33 0.07
N SER A 4 16.46 10.18 0.66
CA SER A 4 17.48 9.30 0.13
C SER A 4 16.90 8.58 -1.09
N GLY A 5 16.82 9.27 -2.22
CA GLY A 5 16.56 8.64 -3.49
C GLY A 5 17.69 7.66 -3.81
N MET A 6 17.36 6.42 -4.14
CA MET A 6 18.29 5.45 -4.70
C MET A 6 17.93 5.23 -6.16
N VAL A 7 18.90 5.37 -7.06
CA VAL A 7 18.70 5.05 -8.47
C VAL A 7 18.96 3.56 -8.68
N ARG A 8 18.02 2.89 -9.35
CA ARG A 8 18.16 1.48 -9.72
C ARG A 8 17.69 1.28 -11.15
N ASN A 9 18.48 0.54 -11.91
CA ASN A 9 18.10 0.11 -13.25
C ASN A 9 17.07 -1.01 -13.16
N LEU A 10 16.24 -1.11 -14.20
CA LEU A 10 15.40 -2.29 -14.40
C LEU A 10 16.30 -3.48 -14.74
N ASP A 11 15.84 -4.67 -14.38
CA ASP A 11 16.46 -5.89 -14.88
C ASP A 11 16.10 -6.15 -16.36
N ASN A 12 16.64 -7.23 -16.93
CA ASN A 12 16.45 -7.59 -18.34
C ASN A 12 15.00 -7.91 -18.74
N VAL A 13 14.08 -8.01 -17.77
CA VAL A 13 12.66 -8.32 -17.98
C VAL A 13 11.77 -7.12 -17.61
N GLY A 14 12.36 -6.01 -17.15
CA GLY A 14 11.61 -4.81 -16.75
C GLY A 14 11.13 -4.81 -15.30
N ARG A 15 11.70 -5.64 -14.42
CA ARG A 15 11.35 -5.66 -12.99
C ARG A 15 12.24 -4.67 -12.22
N LEU A 16 11.64 -4.02 -11.21
CA LEU A 16 12.35 -3.21 -10.22
C LEU A 16 12.60 -4.03 -8.95
N VAL A 17 13.83 -4.01 -8.45
CA VAL A 17 14.17 -4.66 -7.18
C VAL A 17 14.02 -3.66 -6.03
N ILE A 18 13.23 -4.02 -5.02
CA ILE A 18 13.14 -3.26 -3.76
C ILE A 18 14.22 -3.74 -2.79
N PRO A 19 15.20 -2.89 -2.40
CA PRO A 19 16.25 -3.24 -1.46
C PRO A 19 15.71 -3.77 -0.12
N LYS A 20 16.51 -4.61 0.55
CA LYS A 20 16.12 -5.28 1.80
C LYS A 20 15.84 -4.27 2.92
N GLU A 21 16.55 -3.15 2.94
CA GLU A 21 16.42 -2.06 3.90
C GLU A 21 15.04 -1.42 3.81
N ILE A 22 14.61 -1.06 2.59
CA ILE A 22 13.29 -0.47 2.34
C ILE A 22 12.19 -1.48 2.68
N ARG A 23 12.35 -2.75 2.28
CA ARG A 23 11.41 -3.82 2.65
C ARG A 23 11.26 -3.97 4.17
N LYS A 24 12.37 -3.89 4.93
CA LYS A 24 12.33 -4.00 6.40
C LYS A 24 11.61 -2.82 7.03
N VAL A 25 11.86 -1.59 6.57
CA VAL A 25 11.20 -0.38 7.08
C VAL A 25 9.70 -0.38 6.78
N LEU A 26 9.31 -0.80 5.57
CA LEU A 26 7.90 -0.89 5.17
C LEU A 26 7.23 -2.19 5.63
N GLY A 27 7.98 -3.13 6.22
CA GLY A 27 7.50 -4.43 6.65
C GLY A 27 6.93 -5.28 5.52
N ILE A 28 7.51 -5.21 4.32
CA ILE A 28 7.11 -5.99 3.14
C ILE A 28 7.78 -7.37 3.21
N LYS A 29 6.99 -8.44 3.22
CA LYS A 29 7.48 -9.82 3.26
C LYS A 29 7.57 -10.42 1.85
N GLU A 30 8.34 -11.48 1.73
CA GLU A 30 8.42 -12.26 0.50
C GLU A 30 7.06 -12.91 0.19
N GLY A 31 6.65 -12.86 -1.08
CA GLY A 31 5.33 -13.33 -1.52
C GLY A 31 4.14 -12.43 -1.16
N GLU A 32 4.35 -11.33 -0.43
CA GLU A 32 3.28 -10.38 -0.08
C GLU A 32 2.86 -9.58 -1.32
N PRO A 33 1.56 -9.51 -1.66
CA PRO A 33 1.09 -8.72 -2.79
C PRO A 33 1.30 -7.22 -2.54
N LEU A 34 1.75 -6.52 -3.57
CA LEU A 34 1.89 -5.07 -3.59
C LEU A 34 1.00 -4.48 -4.68
N GLU A 35 0.46 -3.31 -4.42
CA GLU A 35 -0.30 -2.52 -5.38
C GLU A 35 0.62 -1.49 -6.04
N ILE A 36 0.63 -1.47 -7.37
CA ILE A 36 1.35 -0.48 -8.17
C ILE A 36 0.31 0.46 -8.78
N VAL A 37 0.42 1.75 -8.48
CA VAL A 37 -0.50 2.77 -9.00
C VAL A 37 0.26 3.91 -9.66
N LYS A 38 -0.32 4.47 -10.71
CA LYS A 38 0.17 5.69 -11.35
C LYS A 38 -0.47 6.89 -10.66
N VAL A 39 0.35 7.80 -10.14
CA VAL A 39 -0.11 9.08 -9.58
C VAL A 39 0.66 10.19 -10.29
N ASN A 40 -0.06 11.08 -10.98
CA ASN A 40 0.55 12.07 -11.87
C ASN A 40 1.46 11.41 -12.92
N ASN A 41 2.77 11.69 -12.86
CA ASN A 41 3.79 11.08 -13.72
C ASN A 41 4.76 10.18 -12.93
N GLU A 42 4.33 9.68 -11.78
CA GLU A 42 5.12 8.86 -10.87
C GLU A 42 4.49 7.47 -10.68
N ILE A 43 5.33 6.49 -10.35
CA ILE A 43 4.90 5.15 -9.95
C ILE A 43 4.94 5.10 -8.42
N VAL A 44 3.81 4.82 -7.81
CA VAL A 44 3.69 4.64 -6.36
C VAL A 44 3.43 3.16 -6.06
N VAL A 45 4.27 2.57 -5.22
CA VAL A 45 4.14 1.19 -4.73
C VAL A 45 3.67 1.20 -3.28
N LYS A 46 2.59 0.48 -2.97
CA LYS A 46 2.02 0.37 -1.62
C LYS A 46 1.64 -1.07 -1.31
N LYS A 47 1.48 -1.38 -0.02
CA LYS A 47 0.96 -2.69 0.41
C LYS A 47 -0.44 -2.91 -0.15
N TYR A 48 -0.66 -4.08 -0.71
CA TYR A 48 -1.99 -4.44 -1.17
C TYR A 48 -2.89 -4.68 0.04
N SER A 49 -3.98 -3.92 0.14
CA SER A 49 -5.03 -4.16 1.12
C SER A 49 -6.36 -4.27 0.39
N ARG A 50 -7.07 -5.39 0.59
CA ARG A 50 -8.46 -5.56 0.15
C ARG A 50 -9.47 -5.24 1.26
N GLY A 51 -8.97 -5.09 2.49
CA GLY A 51 -9.78 -5.08 3.70
C GLY A 51 -9.92 -3.70 4.33
N CYS A 52 -10.91 -3.58 5.22
CA CYS A 52 -11.07 -2.44 6.11
C CYS A 52 -9.78 -2.23 6.92
N ILE A 53 -9.31 -0.99 7.01
CA ILE A 53 -8.10 -0.65 7.78
C ILE A 53 -8.23 -0.99 9.27
N PHE A 54 -9.46 -0.99 9.81
CA PHE A 54 -9.70 -1.23 11.24
C PHE A 54 -9.85 -2.71 11.58
N CYS A 55 -10.61 -3.46 10.78
CA CYS A 55 -10.96 -4.86 11.10
C CYS A 55 -10.54 -5.89 10.05
N GLY A 56 -9.97 -5.47 8.93
CA GLY A 56 -9.56 -6.36 7.83
C GLY A 56 -10.70 -6.96 7.00
N SER A 57 -11.97 -6.72 7.34
CA SER A 57 -13.13 -7.23 6.59
C SER A 57 -13.12 -6.76 5.14
N GLU A 58 -13.36 -7.65 4.18
CA GLU A 58 -13.52 -7.34 2.75
C GLU A 58 -14.98 -7.08 2.34
N LYS A 59 -15.92 -7.16 3.30
CA LYS A 59 -17.36 -6.94 3.05
C LYS A 59 -17.69 -5.45 3.19
N ASP A 60 -18.52 -4.95 2.27
CA ASP A 60 -19.04 -3.58 2.31
C ASP A 60 -17.92 -2.52 2.45
N ILE A 61 -16.83 -2.73 1.72
CA ILE A 61 -15.66 -1.84 1.71
C ILE A 61 -16.01 -0.53 1.01
N LEU A 62 -15.84 0.56 1.74
CA LEU A 62 -15.94 1.92 1.23
C LEU A 62 -14.55 2.55 1.24
N ARG A 63 -14.17 3.20 0.14
CA ARG A 63 -12.95 3.99 0.07
C ARG A 63 -13.21 5.39 0.63
N TYR A 64 -12.54 5.75 1.72
CA TYR A 64 -12.53 7.10 2.26
C TYR A 64 -11.13 7.69 2.16
N LYS A 65 -10.96 8.75 1.36
CA LYS A 65 -9.65 9.29 0.99
C LYS A 65 -8.72 8.18 0.46
N ALA A 66 -7.63 7.89 1.17
CA ALA A 66 -6.64 6.88 0.80
C ALA A 66 -6.81 5.52 1.52
N VAL A 67 -7.84 5.38 2.38
CA VAL A 67 -8.05 4.19 3.21
C VAL A 67 -9.37 3.49 2.88
N LEU A 68 -9.37 2.18 3.05
CA LEU A 68 -10.54 1.33 2.90
C LEU A 68 -11.17 1.11 4.28
N VAL A 69 -12.48 1.31 4.41
CA VAL A 69 -13.22 1.17 5.66
C VAL A 69 -14.51 0.40 5.35
N CYS A 70 -14.79 -0.69 6.06
CA CYS A 70 -16.06 -1.41 5.90
C CYS A 70 -17.22 -0.59 6.50
N GLY A 71 -18.44 -0.82 6.01
CA GLY A 71 -19.63 -0.13 6.50
C GLY A 71 -19.88 -0.31 8.00
N GLU A 72 -19.47 -1.44 8.58
CA GLU A 72 -19.54 -1.68 10.03
C GLU A 72 -18.62 -0.74 10.82
N CYS A 73 -17.33 -0.69 10.49
CA CYS A 73 -16.40 0.24 11.13
C CYS A 73 -16.80 1.69 10.89
N LYS A 74 -17.35 2.03 9.71
CA LYS A 74 -17.89 3.36 9.44
C LYS A 74 -19.04 3.71 10.37
N ARG A 75 -19.98 2.79 10.60
CA ARG A 75 -21.12 3.00 11.53
C ARG A 75 -20.62 3.20 12.96
N ASN A 76 -19.68 2.36 13.41
CA ASN A 76 -19.14 2.45 14.76
C ASN A 76 -18.37 3.78 14.98
N LEU A 77 -17.70 4.30 13.96
CA LEU A 77 -17.02 5.61 14.03
C LEU A 77 -17.97 6.82 14.13
N GLY A 78 -19.22 6.67 13.71
CA GLY A 78 -20.23 7.73 13.78
C GLY A 78 -21.09 7.70 15.05
N GLN A 79 -20.76 6.83 16.01
CA GLN A 79 -21.49 6.65 17.28
C GLN A 79 -20.78 7.25 18.50
N GLU A 80 -19.83 8.17 18.30
CA GLU A 80 -19.32 9.07 19.35
C GLU A 80 -19.81 10.50 19.12
#